data_AF-A0A0N4XLP3-F1
#
_entry.id   AF-A0A0N4XLP3-F1
#
_cell.length_a   1.000
_cell.length_b   1.000
_cell.length_c   1.000
_cell.angle_alpha   90.00
_cell.angle_beta   90.00
_cell.angle_gamma   90.00
#
_symmetry.space_group_name_H-M   'P 1'
#
loop_
_entity.id
_entity.type
_entity.pdbx_description
1 polymer ?
#
loop_
_entity_poly.entity_id
_entity_poly.type
_entity_poly.pdbx_seq_one_letter_code
_entity_poly.pdbx_strand_id
1 'polypeptide(L)'
;MQRLKLTFWYNIDRCRGGADSIGLPHIGRDSKCINKSRIPLDEETCELGVGGSIEAVEIAVAEVEAKISSLGGVSQPRILLAGTDDGRILQVSRRRYRKKTTPRFFSLRTPEDLRKVSFVKFIFIC
;
A
#
# COMPACT_ATOMS: atom_id res chain seq x y z
N MET A 1 1.83 -0.71 -9.24
CA MET A 1 1.14 -2.01 -9.08
C MET A 1 2.06 -3.20 -8.87
N GLN A 2 3.28 -3.24 -9.42
CA GLN A 2 4.18 -4.40 -9.24
C GLN A 2 4.49 -4.74 -7.78
N ARG A 3 4.73 -3.74 -6.91
CA ARG A 3 5.00 -3.98 -5.48
C ARG A 3 3.82 -4.60 -4.74
N LEU A 4 2.61 -4.09 -4.96
CA LEU A 4 1.39 -4.68 -4.38
C LEU A 4 1.21 -6.14 -4.81
N LYS A 5 1.44 -6.45 -6.10
CA LYS A 5 1.39 -7.82 -6.60
C LYS A 5 2.44 -8.71 -5.92
N LEU A 6 3.68 -8.24 -5.78
CA LEU A 6 4.74 -8.99 -5.11
C LEU A 6 4.41 -9.29 -3.64
N THR A 7 3.93 -8.29 -2.88
CA THR A 7 3.54 -8.50 -1.48
C THR A 7 2.35 -9.47 -1.37
N PHE A 8 1.38 -9.35 -2.26
CA PHE A 8 0.24 -10.28 -2.32
C PHE A 8 0.69 -11.73 -2.56
N TRP A 9 1.51 -11.96 -3.60
CA TRP A 9 2.02 -13.29 -3.93
C TRP A 9 2.90 -13.87 -2.82
N TYR A 10 3.74 -13.02 -2.20
CA TYR A 10 4.56 -13.44 -1.07
C TYR A 10 3.70 -13.96 0.10
N ASN A 11 2.61 -13.26 0.44
CA ASN A 11 1.71 -13.68 1.51
C ASN A 11 1.01 -15.01 1.15
N ILE A 12 0.62 -15.20 -0.11
CA ILE A 12 0.04 -16.46 -0.61
C ILE A 12 1.04 -17.62 -0.49
N ASP A 13 2.27 -17.43 -0.97
CA ASP A 13 3.28 -18.49 -0.97
C ASP A 13 3.68 -18.90 0.44
N ARG A 14 3.79 -17.94 1.36
CA ARG A 14 4.06 -18.21 2.78
C ARG A 14 2.95 -19.07 3.41
N CYS A 15 1.69 -18.73 3.15
CA CYS A 15 0.56 -19.53 3.64
C CYS A 15 0.55 -20.92 2.98
N ARG A 16 0.88 -21.03 1.69
CA ARG A 16 1.03 -22.34 1.02
C ARG A 16 2.20 -23.16 1.54
N GLY A 17 3.21 -22.53 2.13
CA GLY A 17 4.27 -23.20 2.89
C GLY A 17 3.79 -23.76 4.23
N GLY A 18 2.57 -23.44 4.67
CA GLY A 18 2.02 -23.81 5.98
C GLY A 18 2.46 -22.88 7.12
N ALA A 19 2.97 -21.69 6.81
CA ALA A 19 3.36 -20.73 7.82
C ALA A 19 2.16 -19.85 8.23
N ASP A 20 2.10 -19.53 9.52
CA ASP A 20 1.10 -18.65 10.14
C ASP A 20 -0.37 -19.08 9.91
N SER A 21 -1.29 -18.10 9.94
CA SER A 21 -2.71 -18.23 9.66
C SER A 21 -3.08 -17.43 8.40
N ILE A 22 -4.31 -17.66 7.91
CA ILE A 22 -4.84 -16.95 6.73
C ILE A 22 -4.87 -15.43 6.93
N GLY A 23 -4.98 -14.93 8.17
CA GLY A 23 -4.88 -13.52 8.48
C GLY A 23 -6.13 -12.71 8.13
N LEU A 24 -7.31 -13.34 8.17
CA LEU A 24 -8.60 -12.69 7.90
C LEU A 24 -9.60 -12.84 9.09
N PRO A 25 -9.25 -12.39 10.31
CA PRO A 25 -10.06 -12.62 11.51
C PRO A 25 -11.42 -11.91 11.50
N HIS A 26 -11.53 -10.76 10.85
CA HIS A 26 -12.76 -9.97 10.77
C HIS A 26 -13.86 -10.63 9.92
N ILE A 27 -13.54 -11.63 9.09
CA ILE A 27 -14.51 -12.51 8.40
C ILE A 27 -14.51 -13.94 8.96
N GLY A 28 -13.89 -14.18 10.12
CA GLY A 28 -13.81 -15.51 10.74
C GLY A 28 -12.88 -16.50 10.01
N ARG A 29 -12.01 -16.04 9.11
CA ARG A 29 -11.09 -16.87 8.32
C ARG A 29 -9.66 -16.68 8.78
N ASP A 30 -9.38 -17.10 10.02
CA ASP A 30 -8.04 -17.03 10.62
C ASP A 30 -7.52 -18.41 11.06
N SER A 31 -7.94 -19.45 10.34
CA SER A 31 -7.39 -20.79 10.53
C SER A 31 -5.91 -20.84 10.12
N LYS A 32 -5.20 -21.81 10.69
CA LYS A 32 -3.80 -22.08 10.32
C LYS A 32 -3.71 -22.40 8.83
N CYS A 33 -2.66 -21.90 8.22
CA CYS A 33 -2.34 -22.18 6.84
C CYS A 33 -2.01 -23.67 6.64
N ILE A 34 -2.46 -24.24 5.52
CA ILE A 34 -2.24 -25.64 5.17
C ILE A 34 -1.15 -25.70 4.10
N ASN A 35 -0.16 -26.57 4.31
CA ASN A 35 0.90 -26.76 3.33
C ASN A 35 0.33 -27.33 2.02
N LYS A 36 0.38 -26.52 0.97
CA LYS A 36 -0.02 -26.82 -0.41
C LYS A 36 1.09 -26.49 -1.41
N SER A 37 2.34 -26.46 -0.95
CA SER A 37 3.52 -26.12 -1.75
C SER A 37 3.68 -26.95 -3.03
N ARG A 38 3.12 -28.17 -3.07
CA ARG A 38 3.18 -29.08 -4.23
C ARG A 38 2.17 -28.78 -5.34
N ILE A 39 1.15 -27.97 -5.08
CA ILE A 39 0.09 -27.66 -6.05
C ILE A 39 0.52 -26.40 -6.81
N PRO A 40 0.82 -26.43 -8.11
CA PRO A 40 1.16 -25.22 -8.85
C PRO A 40 0.00 -24.21 -8.74
N LEU A 41 0.35 -22.95 -8.59
CA LEU A 41 -0.61 -21.85 -8.51
C LEU A 41 -0.43 -20.99 -9.74
N ASP A 42 -1.47 -20.93 -10.55
CA ASP A 42 -1.47 -20.04 -11.69
C ASP A 42 -1.78 -18.61 -11.24
N GLU A 43 -1.22 -17.62 -11.93
CA GLU A 43 -1.41 -16.21 -11.59
C GLU A 43 -2.88 -15.75 -11.74
N GLU A 44 -3.68 -16.51 -12.48
CA GLU A 44 -5.11 -16.29 -12.72
C GLU A 44 -6.03 -16.98 -11.69
N THR A 45 -5.45 -17.64 -10.68
CA THR A 45 -6.24 -18.39 -9.69
C THR A 45 -7.00 -17.46 -8.74
N CYS A 46 -8.34 -17.56 -8.73
CA CYS A 46 -9.21 -16.80 -7.81
C CYS A 46 -9.52 -17.52 -6.47
N GLU A 47 -8.98 -18.72 -6.26
CA GLU A 47 -9.43 -19.62 -5.18
C GLU A 47 -8.74 -19.37 -3.81
N LEU A 48 -7.73 -18.50 -3.76
CA LEU A 48 -6.86 -18.34 -2.59
C LEU A 48 -6.64 -16.88 -2.22
N GLY A 49 -7.61 -16.30 -1.51
CA GLY A 49 -7.39 -15.04 -0.78
C GLY A 49 -6.76 -15.29 0.59
N VAL A 50 -5.62 -14.67 0.89
CA VAL A 50 -5.06 -14.57 2.24
C VAL A 50 -4.93 -13.09 2.61
N GLY A 51 -5.15 -12.74 3.88
CA GLY A 51 -4.94 -11.38 4.37
C GLY A 51 -3.46 -11.05 4.49
N GLY A 52 -2.68 -12.04 4.95
CA GLY A 52 -1.25 -11.89 5.18
C GLY A 52 -0.94 -10.99 6.38
N SER A 53 0.23 -11.20 6.98
CA SER A 53 0.75 -10.36 8.08
C SER A 53 1.67 -9.24 7.60
N ILE A 54 2.11 -9.30 6.34
CA ILE A 54 3.05 -8.33 5.76
C ILE A 54 2.26 -7.26 5.03
N GLU A 55 2.36 -6.04 5.55
CA GLU A 55 1.74 -4.85 4.99
C GLU A 55 2.43 -4.43 3.68
N ALA A 56 1.64 -3.99 2.71
CA ALA A 56 2.19 -3.42 1.49
C ALA A 56 2.62 -1.96 1.71
N VAL A 57 3.90 -1.67 1.47
CA VAL A 57 4.50 -0.36 1.71
C VAL A 57 4.84 0.34 0.39
N GLU A 58 4.51 1.62 0.27
CA GLU A 58 4.88 2.48 -0.86
C GLU A 58 5.50 3.79 -0.39
N ILE A 59 6.33 4.38 -1.26
CA ILE A 59 7.03 5.65 -0.97
C ILE A 59 6.04 6.81 -1.16
N ALA A 60 5.93 7.67 -0.15
CA ALA A 60 5.13 8.89 -0.24
C ALA A 60 5.65 9.82 -1.33
N VAL A 61 4.75 10.30 -2.20
CA VAL A 61 5.10 11.20 -3.32
C VAL A 61 5.13 12.67 -2.88
N ALA A 62 4.30 13.01 -1.90
CA ALA A 62 4.20 14.33 -1.31
C ALA A 62 3.65 14.17 0.11
N GLU A 63 4.03 15.10 0.98
CA GLU A 63 3.50 15.24 2.33
C GLU A 63 2.89 16.64 2.44
N VAL A 64 1.75 16.74 3.12
CA VAL A 64 1.01 17.99 3.27
C VAL A 64 0.49 18.09 4.70
N GLU A 65 0.49 19.31 5.25
CA GLU A 65 0.01 19.63 6.60
C GLU A 65 -1.53 19.84 6.62
N ALA A 66 -2.26 19.13 5.77
CA ALA A 66 -3.72 19.21 5.68
C ALA A 66 -4.31 17.81 5.57
N LYS A 67 -5.49 17.59 6.16
CA LYS A 67 -6.18 16.30 6.07
C LYS A 67 -6.79 16.16 4.69
N ILE A 68 -6.35 15.14 3.96
CA ILE A 68 -6.91 14.81 2.64
C ILE A 68 -8.22 14.05 2.81
N SER A 69 -9.29 14.58 2.20
CA SER A 69 -10.64 13.99 2.20
C SER A 69 -10.95 13.23 0.91
N SER A 70 -10.33 13.64 -0.21
CA SER A 70 -10.56 13.04 -1.53
C SER A 70 -9.31 13.09 -2.39
N LEU A 71 -9.18 12.13 -3.31
CA LEU A 71 -8.11 12.05 -4.30
C LEU A 71 -8.69 11.79 -5.68
N GLY A 72 -8.23 12.56 -6.66
CA GLY A 72 -8.54 12.39 -8.08
C GLY A 72 -7.24 12.43 -8.90
N GLY A 73 -7.22 11.77 -10.06
CA GLY A 73 -6.03 11.72 -10.88
C GLY A 73 -6.35 11.72 -12.36
N VAL A 74 -5.52 12.43 -13.13
CA VAL A 74 -5.49 12.36 -14.58
C VAL A 74 -4.18 11.70 -14.99
N SER A 75 -4.25 10.70 -15.86
CA SER A 75 -3.06 9.95 -16.30
C SER A 75 -2.21 10.78 -17.26
N GLN A 76 -2.84 11.54 -18.15
CA GLN A 76 -2.20 12.35 -19.18
C GLN A 76 -2.91 13.70 -19.34
N PRO A 77 -2.26 14.83 -18.95
CA PRO A 77 -1.00 14.91 -18.22
C PRO A 77 -1.11 14.31 -16.82
N ARG A 78 0.00 13.81 -16.27
CA ARG A 78 0.03 13.19 -14.94
C ARG A 78 -0.19 14.23 -13.84
N ILE A 79 -1.43 14.34 -13.38
CA ILE A 79 -1.87 15.28 -12.35
C ILE A 79 -2.59 14.49 -11.26
N LEU A 80 -2.27 14.80 -10.01
CA LEU A 80 -3.03 14.36 -8.83
C LEU A 80 -3.73 15.59 -8.25
N LEU A 81 -5.02 15.46 -7.97
CA LEU A 81 -5.84 16.44 -7.27
C LEU A 81 -6.18 15.86 -5.91
N ALA A 82 -5.97 16.63 -4.85
CA ALA A 82 -6.31 16.24 -3.49
C ALA A 82 -7.25 17.28 -2.88
N GLY A 83 -8.48 16.87 -2.55
CA GLY A 83 -9.39 17.70 -1.78
C GLY A 83 -9.02 17.61 -0.30
N THR A 84 -8.96 18.74 0.37
CA THR A 84 -8.71 18.84 1.82
C THR A 84 -10.02 18.98 2.58
N ASP A 85 -9.97 18.87 3.89
CA ASP A 85 -11.11 19.10 4.78
C ASP A 85 -11.46 20.58 4.98
N ASP A 86 -10.52 21.50 4.74
CA ASP A 86 -10.74 22.95 4.73
C ASP A 86 -11.33 23.49 3.41
N GLY A 87 -11.78 22.60 2.52
CA GLY A 87 -12.45 22.95 1.26
C GLY A 87 -11.51 23.40 0.14
N ARG A 88 -10.20 23.20 0.28
CA ARG A 88 -9.21 23.51 -0.76
C ARG A 88 -8.95 22.31 -1.65
N ILE A 89 -8.42 22.59 -2.84
CA ILE A 89 -7.96 21.56 -3.79
C ILE A 89 -6.48 21.78 -4.07
N LEU A 90 -5.66 20.80 -3.72
CA LEU A 90 -4.22 20.79 -3.99
C LEU A 90 -3.96 20.06 -5.31
N GLN A 91 -3.24 20.71 -6.22
CA GLN A 91 -2.82 20.09 -7.48
C GLN A 91 -1.34 19.71 -7.40
N VAL A 92 -1.05 18.42 -7.39
CA VAL A 92 0.30 17.87 -7.47
C VAL A 92 0.57 17.44 -8.91
N SER A 93 1.35 18.26 -9.63
CA SER A 93 1.87 17.89 -10.95
C SER A 93 3.32 17.46 -10.82
N ARG A 94 3.68 16.34 -11.47
CA ARG A 94 5.06 15.84 -11.45
C ARG A 94 5.91 16.62 -12.45
N ARG A 95 6.21 17.89 -12.16
CA ARG A 95 7.33 18.56 -12.85
C ARG A 95 8.61 17.87 -12.39
N ARG A 96 9.52 17.53 -13.32
CA ARG A 96 10.86 17.00 -12.98
C ARG A 96 11.40 17.81 -11.81
N TYR A 97 11.56 17.16 -10.66
CA TYR A 97 12.10 17.77 -9.45
C TYR A 97 13.55 18.16 -9.76
N ARG A 98 13.76 19.39 -10.23
CA ARG A 98 15.10 19.98 -10.28
C ARG A 98 15.41 20.30 -8.83
N LYS A 99 16.31 19.55 -8.20
CA LYS A 99 16.87 19.87 -6.87
C LYS A 99 17.21 21.36 -6.87
N LYS A 100 16.37 22.19 -6.23
CA LYS A 100 16.80 23.51 -5.78
C LYS A 100 17.45 23.27 -4.44
N THR A 101 18.76 23.45 -4.43
CA THR A 101 19.60 23.63 -3.25
C THR A 101 18.86 24.50 -2.23
N THR A 102 18.64 23.93 -1.04
CA THR A 102 18.28 24.49 0.28
C THR A 102 17.91 25.98 0.39
N PRO A 103 16.95 26.28 1.28
CA PRO A 103 17.36 27.01 2.49
C PRO A 103 16.85 26.40 3.81
N ARG A 104 17.83 26.21 4.70
CA ARG A 104 17.88 26.33 6.17
C ARG A 104 16.64 26.04 7.05
N PHE A 105 16.93 25.23 8.07
CA PHE A 105 16.26 25.03 9.37
C PHE A 105 14.88 24.36 9.34
N PHE A 106 14.86 23.03 9.44
CA PHE A 106 13.89 22.34 10.29
C PHE A 106 14.55 21.11 10.92
N SER A 107 14.36 20.98 12.22
CA SER A 107 14.93 19.97 13.10
C SER A 107 14.83 18.56 12.50
N LEU A 108 15.96 17.88 12.36
CA LEU A 108 16.03 16.43 12.22
C LEU A 108 15.33 15.82 13.44
N ARG A 109 14.06 15.43 13.29
CA ARG A 109 13.47 14.40 14.15
C ARG A 109 13.76 13.06 13.51
N THR A 110 14.30 12.19 14.34
CA THR A 110 14.72 10.82 14.08
C THR A 110 13.64 9.99 13.37
N PRO A 111 14.02 8.91 12.66
CA PRO A 111 13.11 8.12 11.80
C PRO A 111 12.17 7.19 12.58
N GLU A 112 11.84 7.48 13.84
CA GLU A 112 11.05 6.58 14.70
C GLU A 112 9.55 6.88 14.72
N ASP A 113 9.09 7.97 14.09
CA ASP A 113 7.68 8.38 14.11
C ASP A 113 6.97 8.21 12.75
N LEU A 114 7.41 7.23 11.95
CA LEU A 114 6.70 6.78 10.76
C LEU A 114 5.41 6.07 11.17
N ARG A 115 4.39 6.87 11.53
CA ARG A 115 3.02 6.39 11.68
C ARG A 115 2.61 5.74 10.37
N LYS A 116 2.57 4.41 10.41
CA LYS A 116 1.96 3.53 9.43
C LYS A 116 0.61 4.11 9.02
N VAL A 117 0.51 4.58 7.79
CA VAL A 117 -0.81 4.71 7.16
C VAL A 117 -1.14 3.31 6.64
N SER A 118 -1.63 2.46 7.55
CA SER A 118 -2.11 1.12 7.22
C SER A 118 -3.38 1.26 6.39
N PHE A 119 -3.25 1.24 5.06
CA PHE A 119 -4.37 0.95 4.19
C PHE A 119 -4.66 -0.55 4.29
N VAL A 120 -5.58 -0.94 5.17
CA VAL A 120 -6.21 -2.27 5.12
C VAL A 120 -7.14 -2.26 3.91
N LYS A 121 -6.57 -2.55 2.75
CA LYS A 121 -7.32 -2.77 1.52
C LYS A 121 -7.37 -4.27 1.32
N PHE A 122 -8.57 -4.84 1.37
CA PHE A 122 -8.82 -6.19 0.87
C PHE A 122 -8.47 -6.17 -0.62
N ILE A 123 -7.28 -6.63 -0.94
CA ILE A 123 -6.84 -6.83 -2.31
C ILE A 123 -7.34 -8.22 -2.68
N PHE A 124 -8.57 -8.29 -3.19
CA PHE A 124 -8.97 -9.40 -4.04
C PHE A 124 -8.38 -9.10 -5.41
N ILE A 125 -7.28 -9.77 -5.78
CA ILE A 125 -6.81 -9.79 -7.16
C ILE A 125 -7.56 -10.93 -7.84
N CYS A 126 -8.71 -10.55 -8.41
CA CYS A 126 -9.39 -11.10 -9.58
C CYS A 126 -9.85 -9.84 -10.34
#